data_AF-A0A9Q0NB33-F1
#
_entry.id   AF-A0A9Q0NB33-F1
#
_cell.length_a   1.000
_cell.length_b   1.000
_cell.length_c   1.000
_cell.angle_alpha   90.00
_cell.angle_beta   90.00
_cell.angle_gamma   90.00
#
_symmetry.space_group_name_H-M   'P 1'
#
loop_
_entity.id
_entity.type
_entity.pdbx_description
1 polymer ?
#
loop_
_entity_poly.entity_id
_entity_poly.type
_entity_poly.pdbx_seq_one_letter_code
_entity_poly.pdbx_strand_id
1 'polypeptide(L)'
;YISHIPPFVRVIVSDAIQCCISQVKVQRYIRLFVESTYLNRRLKFVELNNYKMLKTYELIDLSNSVFSTFIVCSAILVLKMLAMSTLTSIQRFRMQLLKWFGCAGENEIHNSNPVESTFSAPEDVVFSKGSEINFNNENIERVRRAHRNDMENILPYLTIGLMFVLTDPLPWLAKTCFIVATLARILHSFVYAVYVIPQPARAICFFVQWLITIYFAIASIAHFI
;
A
#
# COMPACT_ATOMS: atom_id res chain seq x y z
N TYR A 1 -30.06 78.38 20.46
CA TYR A 1 -29.80 78.75 19.04
C TYR A 1 -30.55 77.85 18.03
N ILE A 2 -31.81 77.44 18.29
CA ILE A 2 -32.63 76.59 17.37
C ILE A 2 -34.01 77.24 17.07
N SER A 3 -34.27 78.44 17.59
CA SER A 3 -35.56 79.12 17.48
C SER A 3 -35.76 79.95 16.19
N HIS A 4 -34.75 80.06 15.32
CA HIS A 4 -34.84 80.87 14.08
C HIS A 4 -34.63 80.08 12.77
N ILE A 5 -34.85 78.77 12.79
CA ILE A 5 -34.74 77.96 11.57
C ILE A 5 -36.09 78.02 10.83
N PRO A 6 -36.15 78.54 9.57
CA PRO A 6 -37.38 78.62 8.81
C PRO A 6 -37.99 77.22 8.59
N PRO A 7 -39.34 77.11 8.58
CA PRO A 7 -40.04 75.82 8.58
C PRO A 7 -39.63 74.90 7.41
N PHE A 8 -39.27 75.48 6.26
CA PHE A 8 -38.75 74.76 5.09
C PHE A 8 -37.45 73.98 5.36
N VAL A 9 -36.53 74.54 6.17
CA VAL A 9 -35.25 73.90 6.49
C VAL A 9 -35.44 72.73 7.46
N ARG A 10 -36.45 72.78 8.35
CA ARG A 10 -36.80 71.63 9.21
C ARG A 10 -37.31 70.43 8.43
N VAL A 11 -38.10 70.66 7.38
CA VAL A 11 -38.62 69.59 6.51
C VAL A 11 -37.48 68.90 5.75
N ILE A 12 -36.57 69.67 5.16
CA ILE A 12 -35.41 69.12 4.43
C ILE A 12 -34.49 68.30 5.34
N VAL A 13 -34.22 68.77 6.56
CA VAL A 13 -33.40 68.03 7.53
C VAL A 13 -34.10 66.75 7.97
N SER A 14 -35.42 66.77 8.18
CA SER A 14 -36.20 65.58 8.50
C SER A 14 -36.16 64.54 7.36
N ASP A 15 -36.34 64.98 6.11
CA ASP A 15 -36.32 64.10 4.94
C ASP A 15 -34.92 63.52 4.68
N ALA A 16 -33.86 64.31 4.89
CA ALA A 16 -32.48 63.85 4.79
C ALA A 16 -32.14 62.80 5.88
N ILE A 17 -32.62 62.99 7.11
CA ILE A 17 -32.46 62.01 8.20
C ILE A 17 -33.21 60.72 7.87
N GLN A 18 -34.44 60.81 7.36
CA GLN A 18 -35.24 59.65 6.98
C GLN A 18 -34.58 58.86 5.83
N CYS A 19 -33.96 59.57 4.87
CA CYS A 19 -33.18 58.97 3.78
C CYS A 19 -31.91 58.27 4.31
N CYS A 20 -31.14 58.92 5.20
CA CYS A 20 -29.97 58.32 5.84
C CYS A 20 -30.31 57.07 6.68
N ILE A 21 -31.38 57.10 7.47
CA ILE A 21 -31.87 55.94 8.24
C ILE A 21 -32.25 54.79 7.29
N SER A 22 -32.86 55.11 6.15
CA SER A 22 -33.22 54.11 5.14
C SER A 22 -31.98 53.48 4.49
N GLN A 23 -30.96 54.28 4.16
CA GLN A 23 -29.67 53.79 3.62
C GLN A 23 -28.93 52.87 4.62
N VAL A 24 -28.90 53.23 5.91
CA VAL A 24 -28.27 52.41 6.96
C VAL A 24 -29.02 51.09 7.16
N LYS A 25 -30.36 51.09 7.08
CA LYS A 25 -31.16 49.86 7.11
C LYS A 25 -30.84 48.97 5.91
N VAL A 26 -30.77 49.53 4.70
CA VAL A 26 -30.42 48.78 3.47
C VAL A 26 -29.01 48.16 3.58
N GLN A 27 -28.02 48.92 4.05
CA GLN A 27 -26.65 48.41 4.29
C GLN A 27 -26.63 47.25 5.29
N ARG A 28 -27.44 47.34 6.35
CA ARG A 28 -27.57 46.27 7.35
C ARG A 28 -28.23 45.01 6.76
N TYR A 29 -29.26 45.17 5.94
CA TYR A 29 -29.91 44.07 5.22
C TYR A 29 -28.94 43.38 4.24
N ILE A 30 -28.18 44.15 3.47
CA ILE A 30 -27.18 43.61 2.54
C ILE A 30 -26.11 42.83 3.30
N ARG A 31 -25.59 43.37 4.42
CA ARG A 31 -24.60 42.68 5.25
C ARG A 31 -25.12 41.35 5.78
N LEU A 32 -26.34 41.32 6.33
CA LEU A 32 -26.97 40.10 6.84
C LEU A 32 -27.26 39.07 5.72
N PHE A 33 -27.62 39.53 4.53
CA PHE A 33 -27.82 38.68 3.37
C PHE A 33 -26.50 38.08 2.84
N VAL A 34 -25.43 38.87 2.80
CA VAL A 34 -24.09 38.37 2.45
C VAL A 34 -23.59 37.37 3.50
N GLU A 35 -23.81 37.63 4.78
CA GLU A 35 -23.40 36.75 5.87
C GLU A 35 -24.18 35.42 5.87
N SER A 36 -25.50 35.44 5.63
CA SER A 36 -26.31 34.23 5.53
C SER A 36 -25.96 33.37 4.32
N THR A 37 -25.66 34.00 3.17
CA THR A 37 -25.20 33.27 1.98
C THR A 37 -23.78 32.72 2.13
N TYR A 38 -22.91 33.40 2.90
CA TYR A 38 -21.59 32.91 3.27
C TYR A 38 -21.67 31.72 4.23
N LEU A 39 -22.48 31.82 5.28
CA LEU A 39 -22.70 30.74 6.25
C LEU A 39 -23.30 29.50 5.57
N ASN A 40 -24.29 29.67 4.68
CA ASN A 40 -24.87 28.55 3.93
C ASN A 40 -23.84 27.86 3.02
N ARG A 41 -22.95 28.62 2.37
CA ARG A 41 -21.85 28.03 1.59
C ARG A 41 -20.87 27.27 2.48
N ARG A 42 -20.51 27.84 3.63
CA ARG A 42 -19.60 27.20 4.59
C ARG A 42 -20.20 25.92 5.17
N LEU A 43 -21.49 25.91 5.50
CA LEU A 43 -22.20 24.73 6.00
C LEU A 43 -22.22 23.61 4.96
N LYS A 44 -22.60 23.91 3.70
CA LYS A 44 -22.56 22.90 2.62
C LYS A 44 -21.16 22.33 2.40
N PHE A 45 -20.11 23.16 2.50
CA PHE A 45 -18.74 22.69 2.37
C PHE A 45 -18.34 21.76 3.51
N VAL A 46 -18.71 22.09 4.75
CA VAL A 46 -18.46 21.24 5.93
C VAL A 46 -19.22 19.93 5.83
N GLU A 47 -20.50 19.95 5.45
CA GLU A 47 -21.30 18.73 5.25
C GLU A 47 -20.73 17.83 4.15
N LEU A 48 -20.33 18.42 3.01
CA LEU A 48 -19.76 17.65 1.91
C LEU A 48 -18.42 17.00 2.28
N ASN A 49 -17.58 17.73 3.03
CA ASN A 49 -16.32 17.20 3.55
C ASN A 49 -16.57 16.11 4.58
N ASN A 50 -17.54 16.29 5.47
CA ASN A 50 -17.93 15.26 6.41
C ASN A 50 -18.41 14.03 5.65
N TYR A 51 -19.33 14.13 4.70
CA TYR A 51 -19.78 12.98 3.90
C TYR A 51 -18.63 12.24 3.19
N LYS A 52 -17.70 12.97 2.56
CA LYS A 52 -16.53 12.35 1.90
C LYS A 52 -15.62 11.65 2.91
N MET A 53 -15.30 12.31 4.01
CA MET A 53 -14.54 11.73 5.13
C MET A 53 -15.25 10.50 5.67
N LEU A 54 -16.59 10.55 5.76
CA LEU A 54 -17.39 9.48 6.30
C LEU A 54 -17.30 8.24 5.38
N LYS A 55 -17.50 8.43 4.07
CA LYS A 55 -17.34 7.37 3.07
C LYS A 55 -15.93 6.76 3.05
N THR A 56 -14.89 7.58 3.22
CA THR A 56 -13.51 7.07 3.27
C THR A 56 -13.21 6.25 4.52
N TYR A 57 -13.77 6.57 5.69
CA TYR A 57 -13.59 5.69 6.85
C TYR A 57 -14.25 4.34 6.62
N GLU A 58 -15.41 4.32 5.94
CA GLU A 58 -16.19 3.09 5.74
C GLU A 58 -15.44 2.11 4.82
N LEU A 59 -14.67 2.65 3.88
CA LEU A 59 -13.79 1.88 3.00
C LEU A 59 -12.57 1.30 3.72
N ILE A 60 -12.02 2.03 4.70
CA ILE A 60 -10.82 1.64 5.47
C ILE A 60 -11.21 0.92 6.77
N ASP A 61 -12.50 0.72 7.03
CA ASP A 61 -12.97 0.00 8.20
C ASP A 61 -12.93 -1.51 7.98
N LEU A 62 -12.68 -2.26 9.06
CA LEU A 62 -12.63 -3.72 9.06
C LEU A 62 -14.02 -4.35 8.84
N SER A 63 -15.09 -3.57 8.99
CA SER A 63 -16.45 -3.98 8.61
C SER A 63 -16.57 -4.21 7.10
N ASN A 64 -15.73 -3.56 6.27
CA ASN A 64 -15.70 -3.79 4.85
C ASN A 64 -15.05 -5.14 4.52
N SER A 65 -15.83 -6.04 3.93
CA SER A 65 -15.37 -7.38 3.58
C SER A 65 -14.18 -7.40 2.61
N VAL A 66 -14.02 -6.39 1.75
CA VAL A 66 -12.92 -6.30 0.79
C VAL A 66 -11.64 -5.88 1.50
N PHE A 67 -11.69 -4.82 2.31
CA PHE A 67 -10.53 -4.32 3.05
C PHE A 67 -10.01 -5.35 4.06
N SER A 68 -10.91 -6.01 4.79
CA SER A 68 -10.55 -7.11 5.69
C SER A 68 -9.84 -8.26 4.95
N THR A 69 -10.35 -8.66 3.79
CA THR A 69 -9.72 -9.70 2.96
C THR A 69 -8.34 -9.27 2.48
N PHE A 70 -8.18 -8.01 2.06
CA PHE A 70 -6.90 -7.45 1.64
C PHE A 70 -5.86 -7.48 2.77
N ILE A 71 -6.22 -7.07 3.99
CA ILE A 71 -5.31 -7.10 5.15
C ILE A 71 -4.85 -8.53 5.43
N VAL A 72 -5.78 -9.50 5.50
CA VAL A 72 -5.45 -10.90 5.77
C VAL A 72 -4.53 -11.48 4.69
N CYS A 73 -4.86 -11.25 3.42
CA CYS A 73 -4.04 -11.69 2.29
C CYS A 73 -2.64 -11.06 2.31
N SER A 74 -2.57 -9.76 2.60
CA SER A 74 -1.31 -9.02 2.69
C SER A 74 -0.43 -9.53 3.83
N ALA A 75 -1.02 -9.79 5.01
CA ALA A 75 -0.30 -10.36 6.15
C ALA A 75 0.27 -11.74 5.82
N ILE A 76 -0.49 -12.60 5.15
CA ILE A 76 -0.02 -13.93 4.72
C ILE A 76 1.13 -13.82 3.72
N LEU A 77 1.04 -12.91 2.73
CA LEU A 77 2.09 -12.71 1.74
C LEU A 77 3.39 -12.16 2.36
N VAL A 78 3.28 -11.19 3.27
CA VAL A 78 4.43 -10.65 4.00
C VAL A 78 5.06 -11.73 4.88
N LEU A 79 4.24 -12.51 5.59
CA LEU A 79 4.73 -13.64 6.38
C LEU A 79 5.47 -14.68 5.52
N LYS A 80 4.96 -14.97 4.31
CA LYS A 80 5.65 -15.82 3.33
C LYS A 80 7.01 -15.25 2.93
N MET A 81 7.09 -13.95 2.66
CA MET A 81 8.35 -13.29 2.29
C MET A 81 9.38 -13.34 3.43
N LEU A 82 8.93 -13.16 4.68
CA LEU A 82 9.77 -13.30 5.86
C LEU A 82 10.26 -14.75 6.02
N ALA A 83 9.38 -15.74 5.83
CA ALA A 83 9.77 -17.15 5.85
C ALA A 83 10.79 -17.50 4.76
N MET A 84 10.65 -16.96 3.55
CA MET A 84 11.65 -17.17 2.48
C MET A 84 13.00 -16.53 2.80
N SER A 85 13.01 -15.37 3.47
CA SER A 85 14.24 -14.73 3.94
C SER A 85 14.97 -15.61 4.98
N THR A 86 14.24 -16.13 5.98
CA THR A 86 14.84 -16.99 7.02
C THR A 86 15.31 -18.34 6.48
N LEU A 87 14.63 -18.90 5.46
CA LEU A 87 15.09 -20.13 4.79
C LEU A 87 16.46 -19.96 4.13
N THR A 88 16.78 -18.79 3.56
CA THR A 88 18.14 -18.54 3.01
C THR A 88 19.21 -18.57 4.10
N SER A 89 18.92 -17.97 5.26
CA SER A 89 19.82 -17.99 6.42
C SER A 89 19.98 -19.40 6.98
N ILE A 90 18.88 -20.15 7.12
CA ILE A 90 18.90 -21.54 7.60
C ILE A 90 19.67 -22.45 6.63
N GLN A 91 19.54 -22.27 5.32
CA GLN A 91 20.30 -23.05 4.35
C GLN A 91 21.81 -22.78 4.44
N ARG A 92 22.20 -21.51 4.67
CA ARG A 92 23.60 -21.15 4.92
C ARG A 92 24.14 -21.79 6.20
N PHE A 93 23.35 -21.73 7.28
CA PHE A 93 23.73 -22.33 8.56
C PHE A 93 23.72 -23.87 8.54
N ARG A 94 22.77 -24.52 7.85
CA ARG A 94 22.73 -25.99 7.73
C ARG A 94 23.95 -26.55 7.05
N MET A 95 24.46 -25.91 6.00
CA MET A 95 25.70 -26.36 5.35
C MET A 95 26.90 -26.25 6.29
N GLN A 96 26.99 -25.19 7.09
CA GLN A 96 28.02 -25.05 8.12
C GLN A 96 27.88 -26.09 9.23
N LEU A 97 26.65 -26.36 9.68
CA LEU A 97 26.36 -27.30 10.74
C LEU A 97 26.71 -28.74 10.32
N LEU A 98 26.36 -29.13 9.08
CA LEU A 98 26.75 -30.42 8.51
C LEU A 98 28.27 -30.60 8.42
N LYS A 99 29.00 -29.52 8.10
CA LYS A 99 30.47 -29.48 8.11
C LYS A 99 31.02 -29.60 9.54
N TRP A 100 30.42 -28.92 10.52
CA TRP A 100 30.83 -28.93 11.92
C TRP A 100 30.62 -30.30 12.60
N PHE A 101 29.53 -31.00 12.26
CA PHE A 101 29.24 -32.34 12.77
C PHE A 101 30.02 -33.47 12.06
N GLY A 102 30.86 -33.16 11.07
CA GLY A 102 31.62 -34.18 10.33
C GLY A 102 30.76 -35.17 9.53
N CYS A 103 29.47 -34.88 9.36
CA CYS A 103 28.53 -35.70 8.58
C CYS A 103 28.54 -35.33 7.08
N ALA A 104 29.23 -34.25 6.70
CA ALA A 104 29.55 -33.99 5.30
C ALA A 104 30.66 -34.97 4.88
N GLY A 105 30.27 -35.99 4.11
CA GLY A 105 31.16 -37.08 3.73
C GLY A 105 32.49 -36.61 3.13
N GLU A 106 33.56 -37.21 3.65
CA GLU A 106 34.89 -37.26 3.07
C GLU A 106 34.85 -38.02 1.73
N ASN A 107 34.44 -37.35 0.65
CA ASN A 107 34.58 -37.88 -0.71
C ASN A 107 34.83 -36.71 -1.68
N GLU A 108 35.96 -36.02 -1.51
CA GLU A 108 36.58 -35.19 -2.57
C GLU A 108 38.05 -34.83 -2.24
N ILE A 109 38.83 -35.77 -1.66
CA ILE A 109 40.25 -35.54 -1.37
C ILE A 109 41.16 -35.68 -2.61
N HIS A 110 40.64 -36.10 -3.79
CA HIS A 110 41.50 -36.41 -4.95
C HIS A 110 41.23 -35.69 -6.27
N ASN A 111 40.47 -34.60 -6.31
CA ASN A 111 40.63 -33.66 -7.42
C ASN A 111 40.25 -32.25 -6.97
N SER A 112 41.11 -31.28 -7.29
CA SER A 112 40.99 -29.84 -7.05
C SER A 112 39.58 -29.34 -6.70
N ASN A 113 39.36 -28.96 -5.44
CA ASN A 113 38.68 -27.75 -4.94
C ASN A 113 38.18 -27.99 -3.49
N PRO A 114 38.47 -27.09 -2.53
CA PRO A 114 38.11 -27.30 -1.13
C PRO A 114 36.61 -27.11 -0.86
N VAL A 115 36.10 -27.90 0.10
CA VAL A 115 34.70 -27.98 0.56
C VAL A 115 34.07 -26.60 0.84
N GLU A 116 33.05 -26.28 0.02
CA GLU A 116 32.39 -25.00 -0.21
C GLU A 116 31.70 -24.40 1.04
N SER A 117 32.10 -23.19 1.47
CA SER A 117 31.30 -22.38 2.40
C SER A 117 30.85 -21.09 1.72
N THR A 118 29.60 -21.05 1.29
CA THR A 118 28.99 -19.83 0.74
C THR A 118 28.76 -18.79 1.84
N PHE A 119 29.68 -17.85 1.96
CA PHE A 119 29.45 -16.60 2.67
C PHE A 119 29.30 -15.47 1.66
N SER A 120 28.45 -14.48 1.98
CA SER A 120 28.29 -13.31 1.12
C SER A 120 29.35 -12.25 1.36
N ALA A 121 30.08 -12.37 2.48
CA ALA A 121 31.04 -11.38 2.91
C ALA A 121 32.27 -12.04 3.57
N PRO A 122 33.48 -11.47 3.41
CA PRO A 122 34.72 -12.04 3.91
C PRO A 122 34.84 -12.06 5.45
N GLU A 123 34.04 -11.29 6.17
CA GLU A 123 33.97 -11.26 7.63
C GLU A 123 33.29 -12.50 8.23
N ASP A 124 32.33 -13.09 7.53
CA ASP A 124 31.59 -14.25 8.03
C ASP A 124 32.44 -15.54 7.99
N VAL A 125 33.53 -15.51 7.21
CA VAL A 125 34.50 -16.61 7.08
C VAL A 125 35.39 -16.75 8.32
N VAL A 126 35.48 -15.70 9.15
CA VAL A 126 36.28 -15.73 10.40
C VAL A 126 35.73 -16.76 11.39
N PHE A 127 34.41 -17.01 11.37
CA PHE A 127 33.76 -18.04 12.18
C PHE A 127 33.90 -19.46 11.61
N SER A 128 34.33 -19.61 10.35
CA SER A 128 34.53 -20.90 9.67
C SER A 128 35.98 -20.98 9.15
N LYS A 129 36.92 -21.33 10.04
CA LYS A 129 38.35 -21.46 9.68
C LYS A 129 38.54 -22.37 8.46
N GLY A 130 39.03 -21.80 7.35
CA GLY A 130 39.69 -22.55 6.27
C GLY A 130 38.88 -22.83 5.00
N SER A 131 37.82 -22.08 4.70
CA SER A 131 37.07 -22.24 3.46
C SER A 131 37.25 -21.08 2.49
N GLU A 132 37.49 -21.41 1.22
CA GLU A 132 37.53 -20.44 0.13
C GLU A 132 36.13 -19.87 -0.14
N ILE A 133 36.09 -18.60 -0.53
CA ILE A 133 34.87 -17.85 -0.80
C ILE A 133 34.35 -18.27 -2.17
N ASN A 134 33.63 -19.39 -2.24
CA ASN A 134 32.86 -19.73 -3.41
C ASN A 134 31.47 -19.08 -3.30
N PHE A 135 31.15 -18.20 -4.24
CA PHE A 135 29.89 -17.46 -4.28
C PHE A 135 28.74 -18.26 -4.94
N ASN A 136 29.01 -19.44 -5.49
CA ASN A 136 28.17 -20.09 -6.51
C ASN A 136 27.46 -21.37 -6.03
N ASN A 137 27.02 -21.45 -4.78
CA ASN A 137 26.19 -22.57 -4.34
C ASN A 137 24.81 -22.48 -5.00
N GLU A 138 24.56 -23.37 -5.96
CA GLU A 138 23.35 -23.37 -6.80
C GLU A 138 22.04 -23.35 -5.98
N ASN A 139 22.01 -24.03 -4.83
CA ASN A 139 20.85 -24.09 -3.94
C ASN A 139 20.53 -22.73 -3.28
N ILE A 140 21.55 -21.96 -2.89
CA ILE A 140 21.37 -20.63 -2.30
C ILE A 140 20.92 -19.64 -3.36
N GLU A 141 21.50 -19.72 -4.56
CA GLU A 141 21.05 -18.89 -5.67
C GLU A 141 19.60 -19.19 -6.06
N ARG A 142 19.18 -20.46 -6.01
CA ARG A 142 17.79 -20.83 -6.24
C ARG A 142 16.88 -20.09 -5.26
N VAL A 143 17.12 -20.16 -3.95
CA VAL A 143 16.25 -19.45 -2.98
C VAL A 143 16.35 -17.94 -3.11
N ARG A 144 17.53 -17.38 -3.39
CA ARG A 144 17.71 -15.95 -3.65
C ARG A 144 16.91 -15.48 -4.88
N ARG A 145 16.87 -16.27 -5.96
CA ARG A 145 16.05 -15.99 -7.16
C ARG A 145 14.56 -16.02 -6.83
N ALA A 146 14.09 -16.94 -5.99
CA ALA A 146 12.71 -16.95 -5.53
C ALA A 146 12.37 -15.75 -4.66
N HIS A 147 13.21 -15.41 -3.70
CA HIS A 147 12.99 -14.25 -2.84
C HIS A 147 12.96 -12.94 -3.63
N ARG A 148 13.88 -12.79 -4.61
CA ARG A 148 13.88 -11.65 -5.53
C ARG A 148 12.59 -11.59 -6.36
N ASN A 149 12.15 -12.71 -6.92
CA ASN A 149 10.89 -12.76 -7.66
C ASN A 149 9.69 -12.40 -6.77
N ASP A 150 9.70 -12.82 -5.50
CA ASP A 150 8.66 -12.43 -4.55
C ASP A 150 8.68 -10.91 -4.29
N MET A 151 9.85 -10.29 -4.09
CA MET A 151 9.95 -8.82 -3.94
C MET A 151 9.45 -8.06 -5.17
N GLU A 152 9.86 -8.47 -6.38
CA GLU A 152 9.52 -7.79 -7.62
C GLU A 152 8.01 -7.84 -7.95
N ASN A 153 7.26 -8.78 -7.37
CA ASN A 153 5.84 -8.96 -7.68
C ASN A 153 4.89 -8.67 -6.52
N ILE A 154 5.25 -9.05 -5.30
CA ILE A 154 4.39 -8.84 -4.13
C ILE A 154 4.35 -7.36 -3.78
N LEU A 155 5.48 -6.64 -3.87
CA LEU A 155 5.50 -5.21 -3.54
C LEU A 155 4.57 -4.39 -4.44
N PRO A 156 4.63 -4.47 -5.79
CA PRO A 156 3.67 -3.77 -6.63
C PRO A 156 2.22 -4.19 -6.38
N TYR A 157 1.99 -5.49 -6.13
CA TYR A 157 0.66 -5.99 -5.83
C TYR A 157 0.07 -5.43 -4.53
N LEU A 158 0.86 -5.32 -3.46
CA LEU A 158 0.41 -4.72 -2.20
C LEU A 158 0.09 -3.23 -2.37
N THR A 159 0.94 -2.49 -3.09
CA THR A 159 0.73 -1.06 -3.35
C THR A 159 -0.52 -0.83 -4.18
N ILE A 160 -0.68 -1.54 -5.30
CA ILE A 160 -1.85 -1.35 -6.16
C ILE A 160 -3.13 -1.95 -5.56
N GLY A 161 -3.00 -3.03 -4.77
CA GLY A 161 -4.11 -3.63 -4.04
C GLY A 161 -4.72 -2.65 -3.05
N LEU A 162 -3.89 -1.89 -2.32
CA LEU A 162 -4.35 -0.81 -1.44
C LEU A 162 -5.10 0.27 -2.24
N MET A 163 -4.51 0.74 -3.35
CA MET A 163 -5.16 1.74 -4.22
C MET A 163 -6.51 1.23 -4.75
N PHE A 164 -6.59 -0.04 -5.13
CA PHE A 164 -7.80 -0.65 -5.67
C PHE A 164 -8.91 -0.74 -4.61
N VAL A 165 -8.61 -1.06 -3.34
CA VAL A 165 -9.63 -1.07 -2.28
C VAL A 165 -10.28 0.31 -2.09
N LEU A 166 -9.51 1.39 -2.26
CA LEU A 166 -10.03 2.76 -2.16
C LEU A 166 -11.01 3.15 -3.27
N THR A 167 -11.07 2.37 -4.36
CA THR A 167 -11.99 2.62 -5.50
C THR A 167 -13.40 2.08 -5.31
N ASP A 168 -13.72 1.55 -4.14
CA ASP A 168 -15.02 0.92 -3.83
C ASP A 168 -15.42 -0.15 -4.86
N PRO A 169 -14.57 -1.18 -5.10
CA PRO A 169 -14.81 -2.16 -6.14
C PRO A 169 -15.89 -3.17 -5.73
N LEU A 170 -16.44 -3.85 -6.74
CA LEU A 170 -17.45 -4.88 -6.54
C LEU A 170 -16.95 -5.99 -5.59
N PRO A 171 -17.59 -6.22 -4.42
CA PRO A 171 -16.97 -6.98 -3.34
C PRO A 171 -16.63 -8.43 -3.66
N TRP A 172 -17.47 -9.12 -4.43
CA TRP A 172 -17.22 -10.53 -4.77
C TRP A 172 -15.99 -10.69 -5.67
N LEU A 173 -15.88 -9.85 -6.71
CA LEU A 173 -14.80 -9.90 -7.68
C LEU A 173 -13.47 -9.57 -7.01
N ALA A 174 -13.45 -8.48 -6.23
CA ALA A 174 -12.27 -8.04 -5.49
C ALA A 174 -11.76 -9.15 -4.55
N LYS A 175 -12.65 -9.75 -3.75
CA LYS A 175 -12.29 -10.84 -2.82
C LYS A 175 -11.70 -12.04 -3.56
N THR A 176 -12.34 -12.50 -4.62
CA THR A 176 -11.84 -13.64 -5.41
C THR A 176 -10.47 -13.32 -6.00
N CYS A 177 -10.26 -12.13 -6.56
CA CYS A 177 -8.95 -11.71 -7.07
C CYS A 177 -7.87 -11.72 -5.98
N PHE A 178 -8.16 -11.18 -4.78
CA PHE A 178 -7.20 -11.18 -3.66
C PHE A 178 -6.82 -12.59 -3.20
N ILE A 179 -7.80 -13.49 -3.11
CA ILE A 179 -7.59 -14.88 -2.70
C ILE A 179 -6.80 -15.64 -3.76
N VAL A 180 -7.21 -15.57 -5.03
CA VAL A 180 -6.55 -16.27 -6.14
C VAL A 180 -5.11 -15.81 -6.32
N ALA A 181 -4.84 -14.51 -6.24
CA ALA A 181 -3.49 -13.94 -6.26
C ALA A 181 -2.62 -14.51 -5.13
N THR A 182 -3.15 -14.50 -3.90
CA THR A 182 -2.42 -14.99 -2.72
C THR A 182 -2.13 -16.48 -2.83
N LEU A 183 -3.11 -17.29 -3.21
CA LEU A 183 -2.95 -18.74 -3.43
C LEU A 183 -1.95 -19.03 -4.55
N ALA A 184 -2.02 -18.31 -5.68
CA ALA A 184 -1.08 -18.46 -6.78
C ALA A 184 0.37 -18.20 -6.32
N ARG A 185 0.59 -17.24 -5.42
CA ARG A 185 1.92 -16.94 -4.88
C ARG A 185 2.42 -17.95 -3.86
N ILE A 186 1.54 -18.51 -3.05
CA ILE A 186 1.88 -19.60 -2.14
C ILE A 186 2.24 -20.85 -2.95
N LEU A 187 1.43 -21.19 -3.96
CA LEU A 187 1.68 -22.30 -4.87
C LEU A 187 2.97 -22.11 -5.67
N HIS A 188 3.25 -20.91 -6.18
CA HIS A 188 4.51 -20.62 -6.87
C HIS A 188 5.73 -20.89 -6.00
N SER A 189 5.68 -20.53 -4.71
CA SER A 189 6.75 -20.82 -3.76
C SER A 189 6.86 -22.30 -3.42
N PHE A 190 5.74 -23.00 -3.28
CA PHE A 190 5.72 -24.44 -2.99
C PHE A 190 6.29 -25.28 -4.15
N VAL A 191 5.85 -24.98 -5.37
CA VAL A 191 6.34 -25.55 -6.64
C VAL A 191 7.81 -25.21 -6.90
N TYR A 192 8.35 -24.19 -6.26
CA TYR A 192 9.76 -23.87 -6.41
C TYR A 192 10.66 -24.50 -5.35
N ALA A 193 10.21 -24.54 -4.10
CA ALA A 193 11.05 -24.92 -2.96
C ALA A 193 10.93 -26.41 -2.57
N VAL A 194 9.74 -27.02 -2.69
CA VAL A 194 9.49 -28.37 -2.15
C VAL A 194 9.54 -29.42 -3.25
N TYR A 195 8.97 -29.13 -4.42
CA TYR A 195 8.91 -30.06 -5.53
C TYR A 195 9.46 -29.38 -6.78
N VAL A 196 10.63 -29.82 -7.27
CA VAL A 196 11.24 -29.23 -8.49
C VAL A 196 10.46 -29.72 -9.70
N ILE A 197 9.28 -29.15 -9.92
CA ILE A 197 8.42 -29.47 -11.04
C ILE A 197 9.02 -28.81 -12.29
N PRO A 198 9.22 -29.54 -13.40
CA PRO A 198 9.68 -28.96 -14.64
C PRO A 198 8.69 -27.88 -15.13
N GLN A 199 9.21 -26.88 -15.85
CA GLN A 199 8.41 -25.80 -16.45
C GLN A 199 7.23 -26.41 -17.22
N PRO A 200 5.95 -26.18 -16.83
CA PRO A 200 5.23 -24.92 -17.10
C PRO A 200 4.42 -24.35 -15.91
N ALA A 201 4.24 -25.11 -14.82
CA ALA A 201 3.38 -24.71 -13.69
C ALA A 201 3.81 -23.38 -13.05
N ARG A 202 5.12 -23.15 -12.99
CA ARG A 202 5.71 -21.91 -12.47
C ARG A 202 5.31 -20.67 -13.26
N ALA A 203 5.34 -20.75 -14.59
CA ALA A 203 5.01 -19.64 -15.47
C ALA A 203 3.53 -19.28 -15.35
N ILE A 204 2.65 -20.28 -15.26
CA ILE A 204 1.21 -20.07 -15.11
C ILE A 204 0.91 -19.32 -13.81
N CYS A 205 1.46 -19.74 -12.67
CA CYS A 205 1.26 -19.04 -11.40
C CYS A 205 1.80 -17.59 -11.45
N PHE A 206 2.91 -17.35 -12.15
CA PHE A 206 3.45 -16.01 -12.35
C PHE A 206 2.51 -15.13 -13.17
N PHE A 207 2.02 -15.62 -14.31
CA PHE A 207 1.12 -14.87 -15.19
C PHE A 207 -0.23 -14.57 -14.54
N VAL A 208 -0.79 -15.50 -13.76
CA VAL A 208 -2.04 -15.27 -13.02
C VAL A 208 -1.91 -14.07 -12.10
N GLN A 209 -0.84 -14.01 -11.30
CA GLN A 209 -0.61 -12.85 -10.44
C GLN A 209 -0.42 -11.57 -11.27
N TRP A 210 0.42 -11.64 -12.29
CA TRP A 210 0.79 -10.48 -13.09
C TRP A 210 -0.43 -9.83 -13.77
N LEU A 211 -1.34 -10.65 -14.30
CA LEU A 211 -2.61 -10.19 -14.88
C LEU A 211 -3.52 -9.53 -13.84
N ILE A 212 -3.62 -10.08 -12.62
CA ILE A 212 -4.41 -9.47 -11.55
C ILE A 212 -3.83 -8.10 -11.17
N THR A 213 -2.51 -7.98 -11.06
CA THR A 213 -1.85 -6.70 -10.76
C THR A 213 -2.10 -5.65 -11.86
N ILE A 214 -2.07 -6.05 -13.14
CA ILE A 214 -2.42 -5.15 -14.25
C ILE A 214 -3.88 -4.71 -14.19
N TYR A 215 -4.78 -5.65 -13.94
CA TYR A 215 -6.20 -5.34 -13.80
C TYR A 215 -6.46 -4.31 -12.69
N PHE A 216 -5.88 -4.49 -11.51
CA PHE A 216 -5.96 -3.52 -10.42
C PHE A 216 -5.35 -2.17 -10.80
N ALA A 217 -4.26 -2.15 -11.55
CA ALA A 217 -3.63 -0.92 -12.00
C ALA A 217 -4.54 -0.12 -12.95
N ILE A 218 -5.07 -0.79 -13.98
CA ILE A 218 -5.98 -0.16 -14.95
C ILE A 218 -7.24 0.34 -14.26
N ALA A 219 -7.85 -0.48 -13.39
CA ALA A 219 -9.07 -0.10 -12.67
C ALA A 219 -8.84 1.10 -11.74
N SER A 220 -7.71 1.15 -11.04
CA SER A 220 -7.36 2.28 -10.17
C SER A 220 -7.14 3.56 -10.98
N ILE A 221 -6.39 3.47 -12.09
CA ILE A 221 -6.14 4.62 -12.96
C ILE A 221 -7.46 5.16 -13.54
N ALA A 222 -8.35 4.27 -14.01
CA ALA A 222 -9.65 4.65 -14.57
C ALA A 222 -10.60 5.31 -13.55
N HIS A 223 -10.43 5.05 -12.25
CA HIS A 223 -11.24 5.67 -11.20
C HIS A 223 -10.75 7.07 -10.81
N PHE A 224 -9.44 7.32 -10.91
CA PHE A 224 -8.83 8.59 -10.48
C PHE A 224 -8.61 9.61 -11.61
N ILE A 225 -8.71 9.20 -12.88
CA ILE A 225 -8.78 10.10 -14.05
C ILE A 225 -10.21 10.64 -14.19
#